data_AF-A0A1G3KQF5-F1
#
_entry.id   AF-A0A1G3KQF5-F1
#
_cell.length_a   1.000
_cell.length_b   1.000
_cell.length_c   1.000
_cell.angle_alpha   90.00
_cell.angle_beta   90.00
_cell.angle_gamma   90.00
#
_symmetry.space_group_name_H-M   'P 1'
#
loop_
_entity.id
_entity.type
_entity.pdbx_description
1 polymer ?
#
loop_
_entity_poly.entity_id
_entity_poly.type
_entity_poly.pdbx_seq_one_letter_code
_entity_poly.pdbx_strand_id
1 'polypeptide(L)'
;MNIVKKMLILFFVFLMGKIYSTEKTIGIGRLYNNFKNLDKSFYQEIEDNLISNFAVISGFEKDYININQSTDNIKSIIYLWKKNDNSTDFKIKGYSTIIDEIKNYDTCIFFEVGYFALIKEKDFYDSDIINFRIKLNIKVIFVNIAKKIVLDENLIEIDYLSKYSEDDAKFVGLNRLSKKISSYIEELSYLKEEIKITTPTQKFVWIDRGLQSGLKSGNILTSMETEGSIKNSTAIQIIRSYQDKSLANILYSDYKFSENTIFIKQSKINLEILLIGGFSLINLVSNQNTFVLPLANIKALIPVGLVFFNPVIQVDFNFFYRNNKLFLPFIFEIGAEGNFNIDRFQFAVGFLVGALFSPDTDNIYQLDTASLRPYIRLAGILNIHTKLFFESGYKYFIEDNFSKVWKIDLKGVFFNFGVGFVL
;
A
#
# COMPACT_ATOMS: atom_id res chain seq x y z
N MET A 1 -10.03 -29.45 -45.87
CA MET A 1 -8.74 -28.81 -45.49
C MET A 1 -7.87 -29.86 -44.81
N ASN A 2 -6.71 -30.20 -45.39
CA ASN A 2 -5.87 -31.34 -45.00
C ASN A 2 -5.30 -31.17 -43.57
N ILE A 3 -5.23 -32.24 -42.76
CA ILE A 3 -4.75 -32.22 -41.36
C ILE A 3 -3.36 -31.57 -41.24
N VAL A 4 -2.49 -31.82 -42.22
CA VAL A 4 -1.14 -31.23 -42.32
C VAL A 4 -1.18 -29.70 -42.40
N LYS A 5 -2.13 -29.12 -43.15
CA LYS A 5 -2.31 -27.66 -43.22
C LYS A 5 -2.81 -27.07 -41.90
N LYS A 6 -3.69 -27.78 -41.18
CA LYS A 6 -4.15 -27.35 -39.84
C LYS A 6 -3.00 -27.36 -38.83
N MET A 7 -2.14 -28.39 -38.84
CA MET A 7 -0.95 -28.44 -37.98
C MET A 7 0.06 -27.35 -38.31
N LEU A 8 0.32 -27.09 -39.59
CA LEU A 8 1.21 -26.01 -40.02
C LEU A 8 0.72 -24.63 -39.58
N ILE A 9 -0.59 -24.37 -39.68
CA ILE A 9 -1.19 -23.12 -39.20
C ILE A 9 -1.07 -23.03 -37.67
N LEU A 10 -1.35 -24.11 -36.92
CA LEU A 10 -1.19 -24.11 -35.46
C LEU A 10 0.26 -23.87 -35.05
N PHE A 11 1.21 -24.50 -35.75
CA PHE A 11 2.64 -24.33 -35.51
C PHE A 11 3.09 -22.90 -35.83
N PHE A 12 2.61 -22.29 -36.92
CA PHE A 12 2.88 -20.90 -37.25
C PHE A 12 2.26 -19.93 -36.23
N VAL A 13 1.04 -20.19 -35.76
CA VAL A 13 0.40 -19.39 -34.70
C VAL A 13 1.18 -19.51 -33.39
N PHE A 14 1.69 -20.70 -33.06
CA PHE A 14 2.55 -20.91 -31.89
C PHE A 14 3.91 -20.21 -32.02
N LEU A 15 4.53 -20.27 -33.20
CA LEU A 15 5.79 -19.58 -33.49
C LEU A 15 5.61 -18.06 -33.46
N MET A 16 4.54 -17.55 -34.05
CA MET A 16 4.20 -16.12 -34.01
C MET A 16 3.87 -15.70 -32.57
N GLY A 17 3.17 -16.53 -31.78
CA GLY A 17 2.96 -16.29 -30.35
C GLY A 17 4.27 -16.15 -29.58
N LYS A 18 5.27 -16.99 -29.87
CA LYS A 18 6.63 -16.86 -29.29
C LYS A 18 7.42 -15.65 -29.80
N ILE A 19 7.32 -15.31 -31.08
CA ILE A 19 8.07 -14.21 -31.70
C ILE A 19 7.48 -12.84 -31.33
N TYR A 20 6.17 -12.76 -31.09
CA TYR A 20 5.47 -11.54 -30.65
C TYR A 20 5.29 -11.45 -29.13
N SER A 21 5.67 -12.48 -28.37
CA SER A 21 5.73 -12.38 -26.91
C SER A 21 6.85 -11.40 -26.55
N THR A 22 6.45 -10.21 -26.14
CA THR A 22 7.30 -9.21 -25.50
C THR A 22 7.31 -9.38 -23.97
N GLU A 23 6.76 -10.50 -23.48
CA GLU A 23 6.67 -10.79 -22.06
C GLU A 23 8.07 -11.11 -21.52
N LYS A 24 8.45 -10.39 -20.46
CA LYS A 24 9.69 -10.65 -19.73
C LYS A 24 9.61 -12.06 -19.11
N THR A 25 10.74 -12.77 -18.99
CA THR A 25 10.78 -14.12 -18.44
C THR A 25 11.22 -14.13 -16.96
N ILE A 26 10.54 -14.91 -16.11
CA ILE A 26 10.88 -15.08 -14.70
C ILE A 26 11.20 -16.54 -14.39
N GLY A 27 12.38 -16.78 -13.82
CA GLY A 27 12.77 -18.06 -13.24
C GLY A 27 12.44 -18.13 -11.74
N ILE A 28 11.67 -19.12 -11.31
CA ILE A 28 11.31 -19.35 -9.90
C ILE A 28 12.11 -20.54 -9.37
N GLY A 29 13.04 -20.27 -8.45
CA GLY A 29 13.89 -21.29 -7.83
C GLY A 29 13.16 -22.15 -6.80
N ARG A 30 13.78 -23.28 -6.45
CA ARG A 30 13.27 -24.16 -5.38
C ARG A 30 13.51 -23.54 -4.02
N LEU A 31 12.67 -23.90 -3.06
CA LEU A 31 12.90 -23.53 -1.68
C LEU A 31 14.20 -24.18 -1.18
N TYR A 32 15.11 -23.39 -0.62
CA TYR A 32 16.28 -23.93 0.05
C TYR A 32 16.00 -24.09 1.53
N ASN A 33 16.29 -25.28 2.07
CA ASN A 33 16.09 -25.57 3.48
C ASN A 33 17.30 -26.28 4.06
N ASN A 34 17.96 -25.62 5.01
CA ASN A 34 19.07 -26.18 5.78
C ASN A 34 18.65 -26.87 7.08
N PHE A 35 17.37 -26.79 7.44
CA PHE A 35 16.84 -27.40 8.66
C PHE A 35 16.37 -28.82 8.38
N LYS A 36 17.08 -29.80 8.95
CA LYS A 36 16.76 -31.24 8.86
C LYS A 36 15.45 -31.63 9.56
N ASN A 37 14.88 -30.73 10.37
CA ASN A 37 13.75 -31.02 11.27
C ASN A 37 12.38 -30.65 10.68
N LEU A 38 12.33 -30.12 9.45
CA LEU A 38 11.06 -29.80 8.79
C LEU A 38 10.47 -31.08 8.21
N ASP A 39 9.22 -31.38 8.55
CA ASP A 39 8.49 -32.48 7.93
C ASP A 39 8.48 -32.28 6.41
N LYS A 40 8.80 -33.33 5.65
CA LYS A 40 8.88 -33.29 4.20
C LYS A 40 7.54 -32.90 3.57
N SER A 41 6.42 -33.33 4.15
CA SER A 41 5.09 -32.98 3.66
C SER A 41 4.84 -31.47 3.78
N PHE A 42 5.06 -30.93 4.98
CA PHE A 42 4.89 -29.51 5.26
C PHE A 42 5.88 -28.62 4.51
N TYR A 43 7.11 -29.10 4.29
CA TYR A 43 8.10 -28.44 3.44
C TYR A 43 7.58 -28.25 2.01
N GLN A 44 6.98 -29.29 1.43
CA GLN A 44 6.39 -29.24 0.09
C GLN A 44 5.21 -28.27 0.06
N GLU A 45 4.34 -28.27 1.08
CA GLU A 45 3.24 -27.32 1.17
C GLU A 45 3.71 -25.86 1.23
N ILE A 46 4.81 -25.57 1.93
CA ILE A 46 5.43 -24.22 1.93
C ILE A 46 5.95 -23.88 0.53
N GLU A 47 6.68 -24.79 -0.11
CA GLU A 47 7.23 -24.57 -1.46
C GLU A 47 6.13 -24.32 -2.49
N ASP A 48 5.08 -25.14 -2.50
CA ASP A 48 3.91 -24.99 -3.37
C ASP A 48 3.16 -23.67 -3.08
N ASN A 49 3.06 -23.26 -1.81
CA ASN A 49 2.47 -21.99 -1.42
C ASN A 49 3.27 -20.79 -1.95
N LEU A 50 4.60 -20.82 -1.83
CA LEU A 50 5.49 -19.81 -2.40
C LEU A 50 5.31 -19.75 -3.92
N ILE A 51 5.49 -20.88 -4.59
CA ILE A 51 5.38 -21.01 -6.04
C ILE A 51 4.03 -20.48 -6.55
N SER A 52 2.92 -20.91 -5.94
CA SER A 52 1.58 -20.50 -6.37
C SER A 52 1.35 -18.99 -6.22
N ASN A 53 1.89 -18.35 -5.18
CA ASN A 53 1.79 -16.90 -5.03
C ASN A 53 2.53 -16.15 -6.16
N PHE A 54 3.75 -16.57 -6.51
CA PHE A 54 4.52 -15.93 -7.60
C PHE A 54 4.00 -16.30 -9.00
N ALA A 55 3.29 -17.43 -9.14
CA ALA A 55 2.68 -17.84 -10.41
C ALA A 55 1.60 -16.85 -10.91
N VAL A 56 0.98 -16.09 -10.00
CA VAL A 56 -0.11 -15.14 -10.31
C VAL A 56 0.40 -13.82 -10.91
N ILE A 57 1.72 -13.54 -10.90
CA ILE A 57 2.30 -12.31 -11.45
C ILE A 57 1.93 -12.17 -12.95
N SER A 58 1.20 -11.13 -13.34
CA SER A 58 0.80 -10.91 -14.74
C SER A 58 1.92 -10.30 -15.59
N GLY A 59 1.93 -10.58 -16.90
CA GLY A 59 2.86 -9.93 -17.86
C GLY A 59 4.27 -10.53 -17.93
N PHE A 60 4.44 -11.74 -17.35
CA PHE A 60 5.68 -12.50 -17.40
C PHE A 60 5.42 -13.97 -17.74
N GLU A 61 6.24 -14.52 -18.63
CA GLU A 61 6.36 -15.98 -18.84
C GLU A 61 7.19 -16.55 -17.68
N LYS A 62 6.72 -17.65 -17.08
CA LYS A 62 7.28 -18.17 -15.83
C LYS A 62 7.76 -19.60 -16.01
N ASP A 63 8.98 -19.85 -15.57
CA ASP A 63 9.56 -21.18 -15.54
C ASP A 63 10.05 -21.51 -14.13
N TYR A 64 10.00 -22.80 -13.80
CA TYR A 64 10.57 -23.33 -12.58
C TYR A 64 11.99 -23.82 -12.85
N ILE A 65 12.95 -23.26 -12.14
CA ILE A 65 14.37 -23.63 -12.24
C ILE A 65 14.74 -24.55 -11.09
N ASN A 66 15.55 -25.57 -11.38
CA ASN A 66 15.94 -26.59 -10.41
C ASN A 66 17.15 -26.16 -9.56
N ILE A 67 17.13 -24.92 -9.08
CA ILE A 67 18.19 -24.35 -8.26
C ILE A 67 17.74 -24.36 -6.81
N ASN A 68 18.49 -25.10 -5.99
CA ASN A 68 18.28 -25.25 -4.56
C ASN A 68 19.57 -24.84 -3.82
N GLN A 69 19.72 -23.56 -3.50
CA GLN A 69 20.91 -22.97 -2.91
C GLN A 69 20.53 -21.87 -1.91
N SER A 70 21.38 -21.62 -0.91
CA SER A 70 21.16 -20.52 0.03
C SER A 70 21.17 -19.18 -0.68
N THR A 71 20.41 -18.23 -0.16
CA THR A 71 20.32 -16.88 -0.72
C THR A 71 21.69 -16.19 -0.71
N ASP A 72 22.49 -16.38 0.34
CA ASP A 72 23.85 -15.83 0.43
C ASP A 72 24.81 -16.41 -0.62
N ASN A 73 24.66 -17.69 -0.98
CA ASN A 73 25.44 -18.28 -2.07
C ASN A 73 25.01 -17.70 -3.43
N ILE A 74 23.71 -17.56 -3.67
CA ILE A 74 23.20 -16.91 -4.89
C ILE A 74 23.74 -15.48 -5.01
N LYS A 75 23.71 -14.68 -3.94
CA LYS A 75 24.27 -13.32 -3.95
C LYS A 75 25.75 -13.32 -4.32
N SER A 76 26.52 -14.23 -3.72
CA SER A 76 27.95 -14.39 -4.00
C SER A 76 28.20 -14.74 -5.47
N ILE A 77 27.39 -15.65 -6.05
CA ILE A 77 27.45 -16.02 -7.46
C ILE A 77 27.18 -14.81 -8.36
N ILE A 78 26.10 -14.06 -8.10
CA ILE A 78 25.74 -12.89 -8.91
C ILE A 78 26.80 -11.79 -8.82
N TYR A 79 27.33 -11.54 -7.62
CA TYR A 79 28.42 -10.58 -7.43
C TYR A 79 29.68 -10.98 -8.21
N LEU A 80 30.09 -12.24 -8.12
CA LEU A 80 31.24 -12.75 -8.85
C LEU A 80 31.00 -12.75 -10.37
N TRP A 81 29.79 -13.07 -10.82
CA TRP A 81 29.41 -13.02 -12.23
C TRP A 81 29.55 -11.60 -12.79
N LYS A 82 29.01 -10.59 -12.08
CA LYS A 82 29.13 -9.19 -12.46
C LYS A 82 30.58 -8.71 -12.54
N LYS A 83 31.42 -9.11 -11.58
CA LYS A 83 32.81 -8.64 -11.49
C LYS A 83 33.69 -9.14 -12.65
N ASN A 84 33.36 -10.28 -13.24
CA ASN A 84 34.26 -10.99 -14.15
C ASN A 84 33.80 -11.08 -15.60
N ASP A 85 32.77 -10.32 -15.97
CA ASP A 85 32.31 -10.13 -17.35
C ASP A 85 33.40 -9.69 -18.33
N ASN A 86 34.52 -9.17 -17.84
CA ASN A 86 35.65 -8.70 -18.65
C ASN A 86 36.78 -9.74 -18.83
N SER A 87 36.65 -10.96 -18.29
CA SER A 87 37.70 -11.98 -18.39
C SER A 87 37.23 -13.21 -19.15
N THR A 88 37.93 -13.57 -20.22
CA THR A 88 37.63 -14.71 -21.10
C THR A 88 37.82 -16.10 -20.46
N ASP A 89 38.26 -16.18 -19.20
CA ASP A 89 38.61 -17.42 -18.49
C ASP A 89 37.68 -17.75 -17.31
N PHE A 90 36.40 -17.37 -17.41
CA PHE A 90 35.46 -17.56 -16.32
C PHE A 90 34.87 -18.97 -16.21
N LYS A 91 35.68 -19.93 -15.76
CA LYS A 91 35.21 -21.18 -15.15
C LYS A 91 35.37 -21.09 -13.64
N ILE A 92 34.45 -20.43 -12.93
CA ILE A 92 34.38 -20.66 -11.48
C ILE A 92 33.94 -22.12 -11.29
N LYS A 93 34.87 -23.01 -10.96
CA LYS A 93 34.59 -24.41 -10.65
C LYS A 93 33.49 -24.46 -9.58
N GLY A 94 32.29 -24.91 -9.96
CA GLY A 94 31.14 -25.10 -9.07
C GLY A 94 29.91 -24.24 -9.35
N TYR A 95 30.03 -23.12 -10.08
CA TYR A 95 28.90 -22.17 -10.28
C TYR A 95 28.42 -22.01 -11.72
N SER A 96 29.14 -22.56 -12.71
CA SER A 96 28.78 -22.43 -14.13
C SER A 96 27.39 -22.98 -14.44
N THR A 97 27.01 -24.09 -13.81
CA THR A 97 25.68 -24.72 -13.96
C THR A 97 24.54 -23.81 -13.52
N ILE A 98 24.68 -23.11 -12.38
CA ILE A 98 23.65 -22.18 -11.90
C ILE A 98 23.51 -21.01 -12.87
N ILE A 99 24.62 -20.42 -13.30
CA ILE A 99 24.62 -19.32 -14.27
C ILE A 99 23.98 -19.76 -15.60
N ASP A 100 24.33 -20.95 -16.08
CA ASP A 100 23.78 -21.50 -17.33
C ASP A 100 22.28 -21.75 -17.26
N GLU A 101 21.75 -22.14 -16.09
CA GLU A 101 20.31 -22.30 -15.86
C GLU A 101 19.60 -20.95 -15.80
N ILE A 102 20.20 -19.90 -15.24
CA ILE A 102 19.50 -18.62 -15.01
C ILE A 102 19.67 -17.58 -16.13
N LYS A 103 20.71 -17.68 -16.96
CA LYS A 103 21.11 -16.62 -17.90
C LYS A 103 20.07 -16.25 -18.97
N ASN A 104 19.09 -17.11 -19.21
CA ASN A 104 18.04 -16.88 -20.21
C ASN A 104 16.79 -16.20 -19.62
N TYR A 105 16.77 -15.97 -18.30
CA TYR A 105 15.68 -15.26 -17.64
C TYR A 105 15.98 -13.77 -17.53
N ASP A 106 14.96 -12.92 -17.55
CA ASP A 106 15.13 -11.50 -17.23
C ASP A 106 15.33 -11.32 -15.71
N THR A 107 14.57 -12.08 -14.92
CA THR A 107 14.59 -12.03 -13.45
C THR A 107 14.49 -13.43 -12.86
N CYS A 108 15.17 -13.65 -11.73
CA CYS A 108 15.00 -14.88 -10.95
C CYS A 108 14.61 -14.59 -9.49
N ILE A 109 13.82 -15.49 -8.92
CA ILE A 109 13.36 -15.46 -7.53
C ILE A 109 13.94 -16.68 -6.81
N PHE A 110 14.54 -16.48 -5.63
CA PHE A 110 15.04 -17.57 -4.81
C PHE A 110 14.51 -17.45 -3.38
N PHE A 111 14.26 -18.61 -2.77
CA PHE A 111 13.67 -18.72 -1.44
C PHE A 111 14.58 -19.53 -0.52
N GLU A 112 14.65 -19.15 0.73
CA GLU A 112 15.36 -19.90 1.77
C GLU A 112 14.57 -19.89 3.07
N VAL A 113 14.40 -21.05 3.69
CA VAL A 113 13.93 -21.15 5.07
C VAL A 113 15.06 -20.67 5.97
N GLY A 114 14.91 -19.47 6.54
CA GLY A 114 15.84 -18.91 7.51
C GLY A 114 15.62 -19.41 8.94
N TYR A 115 14.39 -19.82 9.28
CA TYR A 115 14.06 -20.46 10.55
C TYR A 115 12.74 -21.21 10.44
N PHE A 116 12.63 -22.34 11.14
CA PHE A 116 11.36 -23.02 11.35
C PHE A 116 11.32 -23.69 12.73
N ALA A 117 10.23 -23.48 13.44
CA ALA A 117 9.91 -24.24 14.65
C ALA A 117 8.40 -24.44 14.77
N LEU A 118 8.03 -25.64 15.20
CA LEU A 118 6.68 -26.00 15.58
C LEU A 118 6.73 -26.53 17.01
N ILE A 119 6.25 -25.71 17.94
CA ILE A 119 6.46 -25.90 19.37
C ILE A 119 5.11 -26.18 20.03
N LYS A 120 5.06 -27.22 20.84
CA LYS A 120 3.96 -27.45 21.78
C LYS A 120 4.31 -26.70 23.06
N GLU A 121 3.51 -25.70 23.41
CA GLU A 121 3.71 -24.88 24.61
C GLU A 121 2.47 -24.93 25.50
N LYS A 122 2.66 -25.00 26.82
CA LYS A 122 1.54 -24.92 27.76
C LYS A 122 0.99 -23.50 27.78
N ASP A 123 -0.32 -23.34 27.96
CA ASP A 123 -0.90 -22.02 28.17
C ASP A 123 -0.33 -21.39 29.45
N PHE A 124 -0.17 -20.07 29.42
CA PHE A 124 0.41 -19.34 30.54
C PHE A 124 -0.49 -19.34 31.77
N TYR A 125 -1.81 -19.33 31.57
CA TYR A 125 -2.80 -19.26 32.65
C TYR A 125 -3.31 -20.63 33.09
N ASP A 126 -3.21 -21.65 32.22
CA ASP A 126 -3.68 -23.00 32.49
C ASP A 126 -2.71 -24.05 31.93
N SER A 127 -2.01 -24.77 32.81
CA SER A 127 -0.99 -25.74 32.42
C SER A 127 -1.52 -27.02 31.79
N ASP A 128 -2.84 -27.23 31.83
CA ASP A 128 -3.51 -28.37 31.21
C ASP A 128 -3.93 -28.08 29.76
N ILE A 129 -3.94 -26.80 29.36
CA ILE A 129 -4.14 -26.39 27.98
C ILE A 129 -2.80 -26.43 27.24
N ILE A 130 -2.77 -27.19 26.14
CA ILE A 130 -1.61 -27.27 25.24
C ILE A 130 -1.91 -26.44 23.99
N ASN A 131 -1.10 -25.41 23.77
CA ASN A 131 -1.11 -24.59 22.57
C ASN A 131 -0.02 -25.04 21.59
N PHE A 132 -0.21 -24.73 20.31
CA PHE A 132 0.70 -25.09 19.23
C PHE A 132 1.17 -23.83 18.51
N ARG A 133 2.46 -23.54 18.60
CA ARG A 133 3.07 -22.35 18.01
C ARG A 133 3.86 -22.71 16.77
N ILE A 134 3.55 -22.06 15.66
CA ILE A 134 4.36 -22.11 14.44
C ILE A 134 5.17 -20.82 14.33
N LYS A 135 6.48 -20.96 14.12
CA LYS A 135 7.40 -19.88 13.77
C LYS A 135 8.11 -20.24 12.48
N LEU A 136 7.99 -19.40 11.46
CA LEU A 136 8.57 -19.62 10.14
C LEU A 136 9.13 -18.32 9.59
N ASN A 137 10.41 -18.34 9.21
CA ASN A 137 11.06 -17.22 8.55
C ASN A 137 11.53 -17.66 7.18
N ILE A 138 11.08 -16.98 6.13
CA ILE A 138 11.48 -17.25 4.74
C ILE A 138 12.18 -16.01 4.20
N LYS A 139 13.42 -16.16 3.77
CA LYS A 139 14.14 -15.18 2.99
C LYS A 139 13.71 -15.31 1.53
N VAL A 140 13.44 -14.17 0.90
CA VAL A 140 13.14 -14.09 -0.53
C VAL A 140 14.11 -13.09 -1.14
N ILE A 141 14.83 -13.50 -2.18
CA ILE A 141 15.67 -12.59 -2.98
C ILE A 141 15.17 -12.55 -4.42
N PHE A 142 15.24 -11.36 -4.99
CA PHE A 142 14.96 -11.11 -6.39
C PHE A 142 16.21 -10.63 -7.10
N VAL A 143 16.50 -11.22 -8.25
CA VAL A 143 17.74 -10.98 -8.98
C VAL A 143 17.40 -10.57 -10.40
N ASN A 144 17.91 -9.41 -10.83
CA ASN A 144 17.92 -9.04 -12.24
C ASN A 144 19.12 -9.70 -12.90
N ILE A 145 18.85 -10.63 -13.81
CA ILE A 145 19.88 -11.43 -14.46
C ILE A 145 20.62 -10.59 -15.51
N ALA A 146 19.90 -9.80 -16.30
CA ALA A 146 20.50 -8.94 -17.33
C ALA A 146 21.49 -7.93 -16.74
N LYS A 147 21.15 -7.32 -15.59
CA LYS A 147 21.99 -6.35 -14.87
C LYS A 147 22.94 -7.01 -13.86
N LYS A 148 22.78 -8.30 -13.58
CA LYS A 148 23.57 -9.09 -12.61
C LYS A 148 23.59 -8.42 -11.23
N ILE A 149 22.42 -8.02 -10.76
CA ILE A 149 22.24 -7.38 -9.44
C ILE A 149 21.07 -8.02 -8.69
N VAL A 150 21.18 -8.03 -7.37
CA VAL A 150 20.04 -8.29 -6.49
C VAL A 150 19.18 -7.03 -6.49
N LEU A 151 17.93 -7.16 -6.88
CA LEU A 151 16.95 -6.07 -6.93
C LEU A 151 16.36 -5.79 -5.56
N ASP A 152 15.98 -6.86 -4.85
CA ASP A 152 15.36 -6.76 -3.55
C ASP A 152 15.62 -8.02 -2.71
N GLU A 153 15.56 -7.84 -1.40
CA GLU A 153 15.68 -8.90 -0.40
C GLU A 153 14.72 -8.62 0.74
N ASN A 154 13.90 -9.61 1.09
CA ASN A 154 12.97 -9.50 2.20
C ASN A 154 12.95 -10.76 3.06
N LEU A 155 12.64 -10.58 4.35
CA LEU A 155 12.44 -11.65 5.32
C LEU A 155 10.97 -11.69 5.71
N ILE A 156 10.27 -12.75 5.30
CA ILE A 156 8.87 -12.98 5.62
C ILE A 156 8.80 -13.83 6.88
N GLU A 157 8.40 -13.21 7.99
CA GLU A 157 8.28 -13.87 9.29
C GLU A 157 6.82 -14.20 9.61
N ILE A 158 6.56 -15.40 10.12
CA ILE A 158 5.26 -15.88 10.57
C ILE A 158 5.42 -16.37 11.99
N ASP A 159 4.58 -15.84 12.88
CA ASP A 159 4.44 -16.32 14.25
C ASP A 159 2.94 -16.42 14.55
N TYR A 160 2.50 -17.63 14.87
CA TYR A 160 1.10 -17.90 15.19
C TYR A 160 0.98 -18.98 16.28
N LEU A 161 0.08 -18.72 17.22
CA LEU A 161 -0.27 -19.63 18.31
C LEU A 161 -1.70 -20.12 18.10
N SER A 162 -1.87 -21.41 17.84
CA SER A 162 -3.18 -22.07 17.84
C SER A 162 -3.49 -22.68 19.21
N LYS A 163 -4.74 -22.57 19.62
CA LYS A 163 -5.29 -23.24 20.81
C LYS A 163 -5.97 -24.58 20.48
N TYR A 164 -6.03 -24.95 19.20
CA TYR A 164 -6.84 -26.08 18.73
C TYR A 164 -6.00 -27.32 18.44
N SER A 165 -5.11 -27.22 17.44
CA SER A 165 -4.28 -28.34 17.02
C SER A 165 -3.03 -27.89 16.28
N GLU A 166 -2.10 -28.82 16.11
CA GLU A 166 -0.89 -28.63 15.31
C GLU A 166 -1.23 -28.35 13.83
N ASP A 167 -2.22 -29.06 13.28
CA ASP A 167 -2.64 -28.89 11.89
C ASP A 167 -3.33 -27.54 11.66
N ASP A 168 -4.11 -27.05 12.63
CA ASP A 168 -4.66 -25.69 12.58
C ASP A 168 -3.54 -24.64 12.58
N ALA A 169 -2.51 -24.82 13.43
CA ALA A 169 -1.35 -23.95 13.44
C ALA A 169 -0.64 -23.92 12.07
N LYS A 170 -0.43 -25.08 11.44
CA LYS A 170 0.16 -25.21 10.10
C LYS A 170 -0.69 -24.51 9.04
N PHE A 171 -1.99 -24.82 8.99
CA PHE A 171 -2.93 -24.25 8.01
C PHE A 171 -3.02 -22.73 8.11
N VAL A 172 -3.20 -22.19 9.31
CA VAL A 172 -3.25 -20.73 9.53
C VAL A 172 -1.87 -20.10 9.25
N GLY A 173 -0.78 -20.79 9.60
CA GLY A 173 0.58 -20.38 9.26
C GLY A 173 0.79 -20.20 7.75
N LEU A 174 0.41 -21.20 6.95
CA LEU A 174 0.47 -21.14 5.48
C LEU A 174 -0.42 -20.04 4.89
N ASN A 175 -1.63 -19.85 5.43
CA ASN A 175 -2.51 -18.77 5.00
C ASN A 175 -1.92 -17.38 5.30
N ARG A 176 -1.29 -17.21 6.48
CA ARG A 176 -0.59 -15.97 6.83
C ARG A 176 0.63 -15.74 5.94
N LEU A 177 1.38 -16.81 5.64
CA LEU A 177 2.51 -16.77 4.72
C LEU A 177 2.06 -16.29 3.33
N SER A 178 1.05 -16.94 2.77
CA SER A 178 0.46 -16.58 1.47
C SER A 178 0.05 -15.12 1.42
N LYS A 179 -0.67 -14.62 2.44
CA LYS A 179 -1.05 -13.21 2.53
C LYS A 179 0.16 -12.27 2.54
N LYS A 180 1.19 -12.57 3.34
CA LYS A 180 2.40 -11.73 3.41
C LYS A 180 3.19 -11.75 2.10
N ILE A 181 3.29 -12.90 1.42
CA ILE A 181 3.94 -13.00 0.11
C ILE A 181 3.15 -12.21 -0.93
N SER A 182 1.83 -12.38 -0.99
CA SER A 182 0.96 -11.62 -1.91
C SER A 182 1.16 -10.11 -1.72
N SER A 183 1.13 -9.61 -0.47
CA SER A 183 1.39 -8.20 -0.19
C SER A 183 2.80 -7.76 -0.62
N TYR A 184 3.82 -8.58 -0.36
CA TYR A 184 5.18 -8.29 -0.80
C TYR A 184 5.29 -8.23 -2.33
N ILE A 185 4.67 -9.16 -3.06
CA ILE A 185 4.62 -9.15 -4.54
C ILE A 185 3.99 -7.86 -5.06
N GLU A 186 2.89 -7.42 -4.46
CA GLU A 186 2.19 -6.19 -4.84
C GLU A 186 3.06 -4.93 -4.64
N GLU A 187 4.01 -4.95 -3.71
CA GLU A 187 4.91 -3.81 -3.44
C GLU A 187 6.07 -3.71 -4.44
N LEU A 188 6.49 -4.82 -5.05
CA LEU A 188 7.66 -4.89 -5.93
C LEU A 188 7.48 -4.09 -7.21
N SER A 189 8.28 -3.04 -7.34
CA SER A 189 8.09 -2.01 -8.36
C SER A 189 8.39 -2.47 -9.78
N TYR A 190 9.36 -3.36 -9.95
CA TYR A 190 9.79 -3.88 -11.26
C TYR A 190 8.89 -5.00 -11.81
N LEU A 191 8.00 -5.57 -10.98
CA LEU A 191 6.95 -6.50 -11.43
C LEU A 191 5.71 -5.76 -11.92
N LYS A 192 5.63 -4.44 -11.71
CA LYS A 192 4.49 -3.65 -12.11
C LYS A 192 4.58 -3.34 -13.59
N GLU A 193 3.42 -3.38 -14.24
CA GLU A 193 3.28 -3.03 -15.64
C GLU A 193 3.74 -1.57 -15.87
N GLU A 194 4.64 -1.39 -16.84
CA GLU A 194 5.14 -0.09 -17.24
C GLU A 194 4.07 0.65 -18.06
N ILE A 195 3.72 1.85 -17.60
CA ILE A 195 2.68 2.69 -18.19
C ILE A 195 3.35 3.90 -18.83
N LYS A 196 3.11 4.13 -20.12
CA LYS A 196 3.72 5.22 -20.89
C LYS A 196 2.73 6.32 -21.18
N ILE A 197 3.24 7.54 -21.32
CA ILE A 197 2.44 8.68 -21.77
C ILE A 197 2.32 8.61 -23.29
N THR A 198 1.09 8.74 -23.79
CA THR A 198 0.81 8.82 -25.23
C THR A 198 0.63 10.25 -25.71
N THR A 199 0.15 11.14 -24.84
CA THR A 199 -0.02 12.56 -25.19
C THR A 199 0.06 13.41 -23.92
N PRO A 200 1.13 14.21 -23.74
CA PRO A 200 1.21 15.16 -22.64
C PRO A 200 0.44 16.44 -22.97
N THR A 201 -0.44 16.86 -22.06
CA THR A 201 -0.95 18.24 -22.02
C THR A 201 -0.45 18.92 -20.75
N GLN A 202 -0.70 20.23 -20.59
CA GLN A 202 -0.21 20.96 -19.41
C GLN A 202 -0.79 20.46 -18.07
N LYS A 203 -2.00 19.89 -18.07
CA LYS A 203 -2.71 19.47 -16.84
C LYS A 203 -3.12 18.01 -16.83
N PHE A 204 -3.42 17.47 -18.02
CA PHE A 204 -3.85 16.09 -18.19
C PHE A 204 -2.86 15.31 -19.03
N VAL A 205 -2.80 14.00 -18.80
CA VAL A 205 -1.99 13.10 -19.61
C VAL A 205 -2.85 11.92 -20.05
N TRP A 206 -2.72 11.57 -21.33
CA TRP A 206 -3.19 10.29 -21.81
C TRP A 206 -2.11 9.25 -21.61
N ILE A 207 -2.51 8.08 -21.10
CA ILE A 207 -1.63 6.93 -20.92
C ILE A 207 -2.09 5.74 -21.76
N ASP A 208 -1.14 4.88 -22.13
CA ASP A 208 -1.33 3.73 -23.03
C ASP A 208 -1.93 2.49 -22.34
N ARG A 209 -2.53 2.65 -21.15
CA ARG A 209 -3.14 1.56 -20.37
C ARG A 209 -4.50 1.96 -19.80
N GLY A 210 -5.38 0.97 -19.67
CA GLY A 210 -6.79 1.14 -19.32
C GLY A 210 -7.31 0.08 -18.33
N LEU A 211 -8.61 -0.20 -18.40
CA LEU A 211 -9.33 -1.19 -17.60
C LEU A 211 -8.76 -2.59 -17.76
N GLN A 212 -8.28 -2.95 -18.97
CA GLN A 212 -7.64 -4.25 -19.23
C GLN A 212 -6.38 -4.46 -18.37
N SER A 213 -5.68 -3.39 -18.04
CA SER A 213 -4.51 -3.37 -17.16
C SER A 213 -4.87 -3.10 -15.69
N GLY A 214 -6.16 -3.24 -15.34
CA GLY A 214 -6.64 -3.03 -13.97
C GLY A 214 -6.56 -1.58 -13.49
N LEU A 215 -6.46 -0.60 -14.40
CA LEU A 215 -6.51 0.82 -14.03
C LEU A 215 -7.94 1.28 -13.83
N LYS A 216 -8.19 1.94 -12.72
CA LYS A 216 -9.49 2.52 -12.35
C LYS A 216 -9.33 3.98 -11.95
N SER A 217 -10.43 4.73 -12.01
CA SER A 217 -10.48 6.09 -11.44
C SER A 217 -9.97 6.10 -10.00
N GLY A 218 -9.18 7.11 -9.65
CA GLY A 218 -8.57 7.26 -8.33
C GLY A 218 -7.23 6.53 -8.16
N ASN A 219 -6.85 5.62 -9.07
CA ASN A 219 -5.51 5.00 -9.03
C ASN A 219 -4.43 6.08 -9.19
N ILE A 220 -3.39 6.00 -8.36
CA ILE A 220 -2.22 6.87 -8.41
C ILE A 220 -1.08 6.11 -9.09
N LEU A 221 -0.42 6.76 -10.05
CA LEU A 221 0.76 6.24 -10.71
C LEU A 221 1.95 7.14 -10.40
N THR A 222 3.11 6.55 -10.13
CA THR A 222 4.36 7.27 -9.84
C THR A 222 5.42 7.02 -10.91
N SER A 223 6.27 8.02 -11.16
CA SER A 223 7.38 7.89 -12.10
C SER A 223 8.43 6.90 -11.60
N MET A 224 8.95 6.07 -12.50
CA MET A 224 10.05 5.15 -12.26
C MET A 224 11.33 5.69 -12.92
N GLU A 225 12.47 5.61 -12.23
CA GLU A 225 13.77 5.85 -12.87
C GLU A 225 14.19 4.66 -13.73
N THR A 226 15.01 4.92 -14.75
CA THR A 226 15.60 3.93 -15.67
C THR A 226 16.36 2.78 -14.97
N GLU A 227 16.66 2.90 -13.68
CA GLU A 227 17.39 1.90 -12.91
C GLU A 227 16.53 0.99 -12.03
N GLY A 228 15.22 1.20 -11.96
CA GLY A 228 14.33 0.34 -11.18
C GLY A 228 13.87 0.91 -9.83
N SER A 229 14.45 2.04 -9.42
CA SER A 229 14.04 2.81 -8.25
C SER A 229 12.77 3.62 -8.53
N ILE A 230 11.79 3.55 -7.63
CA ILE A 230 10.68 4.52 -7.62
C ILE A 230 11.25 5.86 -7.18
N LYS A 231 11.07 6.89 -8.00
CA LYS A 231 11.26 8.27 -7.57
C LYS A 231 9.89 8.91 -7.42
N ASN A 232 9.57 9.35 -6.21
CA ASN A 232 8.38 10.16 -5.93
C ASN A 232 8.57 11.61 -6.43
N SER A 233 9.02 11.76 -7.67
CA SER A 233 9.30 13.04 -8.33
C SER A 233 8.16 13.48 -9.24
N THR A 234 7.32 12.54 -9.70
CA THR A 234 6.07 12.84 -10.41
C THR A 234 5.02 11.81 -10.03
N ALA A 235 3.80 12.28 -9.75
CA ALA A 235 2.63 11.42 -9.64
C ALA A 235 1.44 11.94 -10.43
N ILE A 236 0.71 11.00 -11.00
CA ILE A 236 -0.52 11.26 -11.76
C ILE A 236 -1.67 10.44 -11.15
N GLN A 237 -2.89 10.94 -11.24
CA GLN A 237 -4.09 10.27 -10.76
C GLN A 237 -5.03 9.99 -11.93
N ILE A 238 -5.47 8.74 -12.09
CA ILE A 238 -6.46 8.37 -13.11
C ILE A 238 -7.79 9.05 -12.79
N ILE A 239 -8.30 9.85 -13.73
CA ILE A 239 -9.64 10.46 -13.64
C ILE A 239 -10.65 9.61 -14.38
N ARG A 240 -10.23 8.99 -15.48
CA ARG A 240 -11.09 8.15 -16.31
C ARG A 240 -10.28 7.04 -16.97
N SER A 241 -10.80 5.82 -16.88
CA SER A 241 -10.21 4.63 -17.51
C SER A 241 -11.12 4.14 -18.63
N TYR A 242 -10.56 3.93 -19.82
CA TYR A 242 -11.19 3.26 -20.96
C TYR A 242 -10.64 1.84 -21.07
N GLN A 243 -11.04 1.05 -22.07
CA GLN A 243 -10.58 -0.34 -22.18
C GLN A 243 -9.05 -0.45 -22.27
N ASP A 244 -8.43 0.33 -23.14
CA ASP A 244 -7.02 0.26 -23.55
C ASP A 244 -6.19 1.48 -23.14
N LYS A 245 -6.83 2.60 -22.80
CA LYS A 245 -6.17 3.86 -22.42
C LYS A 245 -6.84 4.52 -21.22
N SER A 246 -6.16 5.46 -20.58
CA SER A 246 -6.74 6.27 -19.50
C SER A 246 -6.34 7.73 -19.60
N LEU A 247 -7.18 8.57 -19.03
CA LEU A 247 -6.92 9.99 -18.80
C LEU A 247 -6.55 10.18 -17.33
N ALA A 248 -5.42 10.83 -17.08
CA ALA A 248 -4.94 11.14 -15.74
C ALA A 248 -4.71 12.65 -15.55
N ASN A 249 -4.89 13.13 -14.32
CA ASN A 249 -4.47 14.45 -13.87
C ASN A 249 -3.06 14.37 -13.32
N ILE A 250 -2.26 15.42 -13.51
CA ILE A 250 -0.96 15.55 -12.86
C ILE A 250 -1.20 16.04 -11.42
N LEU A 251 -0.82 15.24 -10.41
CA LEU A 251 -0.95 15.65 -9.01
C LEU A 251 0.23 16.54 -8.59
N TYR A 252 1.43 16.12 -8.93
CA TYR A 252 2.64 16.92 -8.78
C TYR A 252 3.70 16.39 -9.74
N SER A 253 4.60 17.28 -10.12
CA SER A 253 5.80 16.94 -10.86
C SER A 253 6.90 17.94 -10.50
N ASP A 254 8.10 17.43 -10.27
CA ASP A 254 9.30 18.23 -9.97
C ASP A 254 10.08 18.60 -11.24
N TYR A 255 9.72 18.03 -12.39
CA TYR A 255 10.34 18.32 -13.68
C TYR A 255 9.31 18.22 -14.81
N LYS A 256 9.63 18.75 -16.00
CA LYS A 256 8.78 18.54 -17.16
C LYS A 256 9.00 17.13 -17.69
N PHE A 257 8.06 16.22 -17.43
CA PHE A 257 8.15 14.84 -17.92
C PHE A 257 7.95 14.76 -19.44
N SER A 258 8.63 13.81 -20.07
CA SER A 258 8.56 13.56 -21.53
C SER A 258 7.79 12.27 -21.84
N GLU A 259 7.55 11.98 -23.11
CA GLU A 259 6.93 10.74 -23.58
C GLU A 259 7.71 9.47 -23.16
N ASN A 260 9.00 9.62 -22.85
CA ASN A 260 9.84 8.53 -22.35
C ASN A 260 9.68 8.25 -20.85
N THR A 261 8.84 9.02 -20.16
CA THR A 261 8.62 8.85 -18.72
C THR A 261 7.73 7.64 -18.48
N ILE A 262 8.24 6.68 -17.70
CA ILE A 262 7.52 5.46 -17.35
C ILE A 262 6.88 5.63 -15.97
N PHE A 263 5.62 5.20 -15.87
CA PHE A 263 4.85 5.20 -14.63
C PHE A 263 4.52 3.77 -14.21
N ILE A 264 4.34 3.57 -12.92
CA ILE A 264 3.86 2.32 -12.34
C ILE A 264 2.70 2.59 -11.38
N LYS A 265 1.78 1.63 -11.26
CA LYS A 265 0.64 1.73 -10.33
C LYS A 265 1.10 1.62 -8.88
N GLN A 266 0.71 2.57 -8.04
CA GLN A 266 1.00 2.51 -6.61
C GLN A 266 0.00 1.57 -5.90
N SER A 267 0.51 0.69 -5.04
CA SER A 267 -0.28 -0.36 -4.35
C SER A 267 -0.75 0.07 -2.96
N LYS A 268 -0.40 1.28 -2.52
CA LYS A 268 -0.56 1.71 -1.14
C LYS A 268 -2.03 1.92 -0.75
N ILE A 269 -2.32 1.61 0.51
CA ILE A 269 -3.54 2.02 1.21
C ILE A 269 -3.47 3.53 1.29
N ASN A 270 -4.23 4.26 0.46
CA ASN A 270 -4.21 5.73 0.42
C ASN A 270 -4.78 6.40 1.70
N LEU A 271 -4.67 5.77 2.87
CA LEU A 271 -5.07 6.34 4.15
C LEU A 271 -4.35 7.67 4.35
N GLU A 272 -5.13 8.71 4.57
CA GLU A 272 -4.62 10.03 4.84
C GLU A 272 -4.92 10.40 6.29
N ILE A 273 -3.88 10.73 7.04
CA ILE A 273 -3.97 11.22 8.42
C ILE A 273 -3.71 12.72 8.43
N LEU A 274 -4.66 13.50 8.93
CA LEU A 274 -4.54 14.94 9.12
C LEU A 274 -4.30 15.25 10.59
N LEU A 275 -3.22 15.99 10.86
CA LEU A 275 -2.98 16.64 12.14
C LEU A 275 -3.46 18.08 12.04
N ILE A 276 -4.45 18.42 12.85
CA ILE A 276 -5.23 19.64 12.70
C ILE A 276 -5.10 20.49 13.96
N GLY A 277 -4.74 21.76 13.77
CA GLY A 277 -4.97 22.83 14.75
C GLY A 277 -6.00 23.81 14.21
N GLY A 278 -6.61 24.60 15.09
CA GLY A 278 -7.61 25.56 14.63
C GLY A 278 -8.25 26.37 15.74
N PHE A 279 -9.31 27.07 15.36
CA PHE A 279 -10.16 27.80 16.28
C PHE A 279 -11.61 27.88 15.77
N SER A 280 -12.55 28.01 16.70
CA SER A 280 -13.95 28.36 16.44
C SER A 280 -14.25 29.80 16.82
N LEU A 281 -15.07 30.47 16.01
CA LEU A 281 -15.75 31.71 16.36
C LEU A 281 -17.15 31.38 16.86
N ILE A 282 -17.42 31.74 18.11
CA ILE A 282 -18.69 31.46 18.78
C ILE A 282 -19.46 32.75 19.06
N ASN A 283 -20.77 32.63 19.32
CA ASN A 283 -21.70 33.75 19.57
C ASN A 283 -21.87 34.75 18.41
N LEU A 284 -21.75 34.31 17.16
CA LEU A 284 -21.85 35.16 15.97
C LEU A 284 -23.22 35.83 15.75
N VAL A 285 -24.30 35.29 16.34
CA VAL A 285 -25.70 35.75 16.11
C VAL A 285 -26.18 36.70 17.21
N SER A 286 -25.58 36.66 18.40
CA SER A 286 -25.89 37.57 19.48
C SER A 286 -24.95 38.78 19.42
N ASN A 287 -25.43 40.01 19.58
CA ASN A 287 -24.63 41.24 19.72
C ASN A 287 -23.72 41.29 20.98
N GLN A 288 -23.21 40.14 21.42
CA GLN A 288 -22.25 39.95 22.49
C GLN A 288 -20.85 39.76 21.89
N ASN A 289 -19.82 39.94 22.72
CA ASN A 289 -18.42 39.76 22.30
C ASN A 289 -18.24 38.38 21.64
N THR A 290 -17.76 38.36 20.39
CA THR A 290 -17.32 37.13 19.71
C THR A 290 -16.13 36.56 20.45
N PHE A 291 -16.17 35.27 20.80
CA PHE A 291 -15.05 34.58 21.44
C PHE A 291 -14.35 33.65 20.45
N VAL A 292 -13.04 33.51 20.63
CA VAL A 292 -12.19 32.58 19.89
C VAL A 292 -11.89 31.39 20.79
N LEU A 293 -12.25 30.19 20.35
CA LEU A 293 -11.97 28.94 21.07
C LEU A 293 -10.94 28.10 20.31
N PRO A 294 -9.78 27.75 20.90
CA PRO A 294 -8.79 26.91 20.25
C PRO A 294 -9.24 25.45 20.13
N LEU A 295 -8.82 24.80 19.05
CA LEU A 295 -9.15 23.42 18.70
C LEU A 295 -7.91 22.64 18.30
N ALA A 296 -7.90 21.33 18.57
CA ALA A 296 -6.98 20.40 17.93
C ALA A 296 -7.69 19.09 17.61
N ASN A 297 -7.30 18.46 16.50
CA ASN A 297 -8.04 17.34 15.94
C ASN A 297 -7.10 16.41 15.18
N ILE A 298 -7.45 15.12 15.19
CA ILE A 298 -6.87 14.12 14.29
C ILE A 298 -8.00 13.56 13.40
N LYS A 299 -7.84 13.69 12.09
CA LYS A 299 -8.79 13.20 11.07
C LYS A 299 -8.14 12.15 10.21
N ALA A 300 -8.76 10.98 10.09
CA ALA A 300 -8.41 9.93 9.17
C ALA A 300 -9.37 9.96 7.98
N LEU A 301 -8.81 9.99 6.78
CA LEU A 301 -9.51 9.94 5.50
C LEU A 301 -9.18 8.62 4.83
N ILE A 302 -10.20 7.83 4.53
CA ILE A 302 -10.06 6.52 3.91
C ILE A 302 -10.56 6.64 2.47
N PRO A 303 -9.68 6.66 1.46
CA PRO A 303 -10.13 6.68 0.08
C PRO A 303 -10.64 5.29 -0.31
N VAL A 304 -11.93 5.06 -0.13
CA VAL A 304 -12.62 3.96 -0.81
C VAL A 304 -12.80 4.41 -2.25
N GLY A 305 -12.46 3.57 -3.24
CA GLY A 305 -12.41 3.92 -4.67
C GLY A 305 -13.74 4.33 -5.33
N LEU A 306 -14.69 4.90 -4.58
CA LEU A 306 -15.84 5.63 -5.06
C LEU A 306 -15.37 7.02 -5.53
N VAL A 307 -15.67 7.34 -6.78
CA VAL A 307 -15.34 8.65 -7.35
C VAL A 307 -16.03 9.72 -6.50
N PHE A 308 -15.26 10.62 -5.90
CA PHE A 308 -15.73 11.77 -5.11
C PHE A 308 -16.35 11.46 -3.73
N PHE A 309 -16.14 10.28 -3.13
CA PHE A 309 -16.63 10.02 -1.77
C PHE A 309 -15.61 9.21 -0.95
N ASN A 310 -14.90 9.90 -0.08
CA ASN A 310 -13.98 9.31 0.89
C ASN A 310 -14.65 9.29 2.27
N PRO A 311 -14.86 8.11 2.88
CA PRO A 311 -15.17 7.99 4.29
C PRO A 311 -14.17 8.75 5.15
N VAL A 312 -14.72 9.46 6.14
CA VAL A 312 -13.96 10.22 7.11
C VAL A 312 -14.24 9.67 8.49
N ILE A 313 -13.19 9.51 9.29
CA ILE A 313 -13.27 9.28 10.73
C ILE A 313 -12.46 10.38 11.39
N GLN A 314 -13.01 11.00 12.43
CA GLN A 314 -12.36 12.11 13.08
C GLN A 314 -12.59 12.12 14.58
N VAL A 315 -11.54 12.53 15.30
CA VAL A 315 -11.65 12.94 16.70
C VAL A 315 -11.24 14.40 16.85
N ASP A 316 -12.16 15.23 17.35
CA ASP A 316 -11.94 16.65 17.60
C ASP A 316 -11.89 16.92 19.11
N PHE A 317 -10.85 17.62 19.57
CA PHE A 317 -10.64 17.99 20.96
C PHE A 317 -10.73 19.51 21.11
N ASN A 318 -11.63 19.98 21.99
CA ASN A 318 -11.77 21.41 22.27
C ASN A 318 -11.13 21.70 23.63
N PHE A 319 -10.21 22.66 23.70
CA PHE A 319 -9.51 22.98 24.95
C PHE A 319 -10.14 24.21 25.59
N PHE A 320 -10.56 24.11 26.85
CA PHE A 320 -11.04 25.27 27.58
C PHE A 320 -10.62 25.27 29.05
N TYR A 321 -10.42 26.48 29.57
CA TYR A 321 -10.09 26.71 30.96
C TYR A 321 -11.17 27.60 31.60
N ARG A 322 -11.85 27.09 32.61
CA ARG A 322 -12.91 27.83 33.33
C ARG A 322 -12.94 27.38 34.79
N ASN A 323 -13.21 28.30 35.71
CA ASN A 323 -13.28 28.01 37.16
C ASN A 323 -12.04 27.27 37.69
N ASN A 324 -10.85 27.67 37.25
CA ASN A 324 -9.55 27.04 37.57
C ASN A 324 -9.41 25.56 37.18
N LYS A 325 -10.24 25.08 36.25
CA LYS A 325 -10.20 23.71 35.72
C LYS A 325 -9.94 23.72 34.21
N LEU A 326 -9.08 22.82 33.75
CA LEU A 326 -8.89 22.51 32.34
C LEU A 326 -9.87 21.40 31.97
N PHE A 327 -10.55 21.56 30.84
CA PHE A 327 -11.51 20.59 30.34
C PHE A 327 -11.22 20.28 28.87
N LEU A 328 -11.55 19.05 28.48
CA LEU A 328 -11.25 18.52 27.15
C LEU A 328 -12.45 17.72 26.60
N PRO A 329 -13.56 18.37 26.24
CA PRO A 329 -14.64 17.72 25.52
C PRO A 329 -14.10 17.26 24.16
N PHE A 330 -14.54 16.08 23.76
CA PHE A 330 -14.14 15.50 22.50
C PHE A 330 -15.35 15.09 21.68
N ILE A 331 -15.22 15.15 20.37
CA ILE A 331 -16.25 14.75 19.42
C ILE A 331 -15.70 13.59 18.60
N PHE A 332 -16.44 12.49 18.56
CA PHE A 332 -16.19 11.42 17.60
C PHE A 332 -17.13 11.59 16.42
N GLU A 333 -16.58 11.77 15.23
CA GLU A 333 -17.36 12.04 14.03
C GLU A 333 -17.02 11.07 12.90
N ILE A 334 -18.04 10.72 12.12
CA ILE A 334 -17.91 10.01 10.86
C ILE A 334 -18.56 10.82 9.74
N GLY A 335 -18.16 10.60 8.50
CA GLY A 335 -18.82 11.26 7.38
C GLY A 335 -18.20 10.96 6.04
N ALA A 336 -18.42 11.88 5.11
CA ALA A 336 -17.94 11.74 3.74
C ALA A 336 -17.37 13.06 3.21
N GLU A 337 -16.33 12.94 2.38
CA GLU A 337 -15.66 14.06 1.71
C GLU A 337 -15.52 13.77 0.21
N GLY A 338 -15.95 14.73 -0.61
CA GLY A 338 -15.69 14.74 -2.04
C GLY A 338 -14.53 15.64 -2.39
N ASN A 339 -13.55 15.07 -3.09
CA ASN A 339 -12.28 15.72 -3.41
C ASN A 339 -12.10 15.91 -4.91
N PHE A 340 -11.57 17.06 -5.28
CA PHE A 340 -11.23 17.42 -6.64
C PHE A 340 -9.84 18.06 -6.66
N ASN A 341 -8.98 17.57 -7.56
CA ASN A 341 -7.60 18.03 -7.68
C ASN A 341 -7.42 18.80 -8.99
N ILE A 342 -6.73 19.93 -8.94
CA ILE A 342 -6.16 20.64 -10.10
C ILE A 342 -4.69 20.86 -9.79
N ASP A 343 -3.79 20.20 -10.53
CA ASP A 343 -2.35 20.24 -10.26
C ASP A 343 -2.07 19.92 -8.77
N ARG A 344 -1.26 20.77 -8.11
CA ARG A 344 -0.92 20.65 -6.68
C ARG A 344 -2.03 21.16 -5.75
N PHE A 345 -3.17 21.62 -6.26
CA PHE A 345 -4.26 22.16 -5.43
C PHE A 345 -5.42 21.19 -5.36
N GLN A 346 -5.89 20.93 -4.14
CA GLN A 346 -7.05 20.11 -3.86
C GLN A 346 -8.16 20.94 -3.24
N PHE A 347 -9.36 20.81 -3.80
CA PHE A 347 -10.61 21.32 -3.26
C PHE A 347 -11.44 20.15 -2.74
N ALA A 348 -12.00 20.29 -1.54
CA ALA A 348 -12.73 19.26 -0.86
C ALA A 348 -14.00 19.83 -0.23
N VAL A 349 -15.12 19.11 -0.32
CA VAL A 349 -16.37 19.45 0.36
C VAL A 349 -16.86 18.21 1.08
N GLY A 350 -17.26 18.35 2.33
CA GLY A 350 -17.72 17.22 3.10
C GLY A 350 -18.72 17.60 4.18
N PHE A 351 -19.24 16.57 4.81
CA PHE A 351 -20.04 16.69 6.01
C PHE A 351 -19.64 15.61 7.00
N LEU A 352 -19.71 15.92 8.29
CA LEU A 352 -19.51 14.99 9.38
C LEU A 352 -20.75 14.95 10.27
N VAL A 353 -21.02 13.80 10.84
CA VAL A 353 -22.03 13.58 11.88
C VAL A 353 -21.36 12.82 13.02
N GLY A 354 -21.63 13.23 14.24
CA GLY A 354 -20.98 12.61 15.39
C GLY A 354 -21.63 12.90 16.72
N ALA A 355 -20.93 12.53 17.77
CA ALA A 355 -21.35 12.68 19.16
C ALA A 355 -20.33 13.49 19.94
N LEU A 356 -20.80 14.52 20.66
CA LEU A 356 -20.02 15.28 21.63
C LEU A 356 -20.06 14.54 22.97
N PHE A 357 -18.89 14.34 23.56
CA PHE A 357 -18.71 13.87 24.92
C PHE A 357 -18.13 15.00 25.76
N SER A 358 -18.78 15.31 26.87
CA SER A 358 -18.40 16.44 27.71
C SER A 358 -18.47 16.05 29.20
N PRO A 359 -17.68 16.71 30.06
CA PRO A 359 -17.78 16.51 31.51
C PRO A 359 -19.01 17.22 32.07
N ASP A 360 -19.69 16.61 33.04
CA ASP A 360 -20.69 17.28 33.87
C ASP A 360 -20.03 18.09 35.02
N THR A 361 -20.85 18.67 35.91
CA THR A 361 -20.37 19.47 37.05
C THR A 361 -19.46 18.69 38.02
N ASP A 362 -19.58 17.35 38.04
CA ASP A 362 -18.78 16.45 38.87
C ASP A 362 -17.55 15.88 38.11
N ASN A 363 -17.31 16.38 36.89
CA ASN A 363 -16.27 15.97 35.94
C ASN A 363 -16.42 14.53 35.40
N ILE A 364 -17.63 13.97 35.42
CA ILE A 364 -17.91 12.68 34.78
C ILE A 364 -18.20 12.93 33.30
N TYR A 365 -17.47 12.25 32.42
CA TYR A 365 -17.70 12.34 30.98
C TYR A 365 -18.90 11.51 30.57
N GLN A 366 -19.83 12.15 29.87
CA GLN A 366 -21.02 11.50 29.32
C GLN A 366 -21.29 11.98 27.90
N LEU A 367 -22.15 11.23 27.20
CA LEU A 367 -22.69 11.66 25.91
C LEU A 367 -23.53 12.92 26.14
N ASP A 368 -23.14 14.01 25.49
CA ASP A 368 -23.79 15.32 25.66
C ASP A 368 -24.87 15.54 24.60
N THR A 369 -24.49 15.49 23.33
CA THR A 369 -25.38 15.78 22.21
C THR A 369 -24.81 15.29 20.87
N ALA A 370 -25.68 15.22 19.86
CA ALA A 370 -25.26 14.94 18.49
C ALA A 370 -24.77 16.23 17.79
N SER A 371 -23.83 16.04 16.87
CA SER A 371 -23.17 17.09 16.10
C SER A 371 -23.31 16.86 14.59
N LEU A 372 -23.45 17.95 13.84
CA LEU A 372 -23.44 17.98 12.37
C LEU A 372 -22.49 19.08 11.93
N ARG A 373 -21.59 18.75 10.99
CA ARG A 373 -20.53 19.65 10.55
C ARG A 373 -20.28 19.62 9.04
N PRO A 374 -20.96 20.47 8.24
CA PRO A 374 -20.55 20.72 6.86
C PRO A 374 -19.25 21.54 6.82
N TYR A 375 -18.39 21.26 5.83
CA TYR A 375 -17.13 21.95 5.66
C TYR A 375 -16.64 21.98 4.20
N ILE A 376 -15.75 22.94 3.93
CA ILE A 376 -14.97 23.06 2.71
C ILE A 376 -13.50 23.06 3.11
N ARG A 377 -12.67 22.33 2.38
CA ARG A 377 -11.23 22.22 2.61
C ARG A 377 -10.45 22.54 1.32
N LEU A 378 -9.42 23.34 1.47
CA LEU A 378 -8.42 23.66 0.46
C LEU A 378 -7.11 23.05 0.89
N ALA A 379 -6.41 22.37 0.00
CA ALA A 379 -5.09 21.82 0.30
C ALA A 379 -4.09 22.05 -0.82
N GLY A 380 -2.83 22.28 -0.45
CA GLY A 380 -1.67 22.30 -1.33
C GLY A 380 -0.84 21.03 -1.14
N ILE A 381 -0.72 20.22 -2.18
CA ILE A 381 0.06 18.99 -2.24
C ILE A 381 1.54 19.38 -2.38
N LEU A 382 2.33 19.11 -1.34
CA LEU A 382 3.76 19.37 -1.36
C LEU A 382 4.50 18.24 -2.08
N ASN A 383 4.12 17.01 -1.79
CA ASN A 383 4.61 15.78 -2.42
C ASN A 383 3.55 14.67 -2.26
N ILE A 384 3.86 13.44 -2.69
CA ILE A 384 2.90 12.32 -2.64
C ILE A 384 2.46 11.92 -1.22
N HIS A 385 3.28 12.22 -0.21
CA HIS A 385 3.04 11.85 1.19
C HIS A 385 2.56 13.02 2.02
N THR A 386 2.71 14.27 1.58
CA THR A 386 2.50 15.45 2.43
C THR A 386 1.73 16.56 1.73
N LYS A 387 0.75 17.12 2.44
CA LYS A 387 0.03 18.32 2.03
C LYS A 387 -0.24 19.27 3.19
N LEU A 388 -0.36 20.55 2.88
CA LEU A 388 -0.87 21.56 3.80
C LEU A 388 -2.32 21.84 3.48
N PHE A 389 -3.15 22.02 4.49
CA PHE A 389 -4.57 22.31 4.26
C PHE A 389 -5.10 23.41 5.17
N PHE A 390 -6.19 24.00 4.71
CA PHE A 390 -7.08 24.89 5.43
C PHE A 390 -8.50 24.36 5.25
N GLU A 391 -9.25 24.22 6.33
CA GLU A 391 -10.63 23.75 6.36
C GLU A 391 -11.48 24.78 7.11
N SER A 392 -12.64 25.11 6.58
CA SER A 392 -13.61 25.97 7.25
C SER A 392 -15.01 25.41 7.11
N GLY A 393 -15.84 25.64 8.11
CA GLY A 393 -17.21 25.13 8.08
C GLY A 393 -18.02 25.64 9.26
N TYR A 394 -19.13 24.96 9.53
CA TYR A 394 -20.04 25.32 10.61
C TYR A 394 -20.29 24.12 11.52
N LYS A 395 -20.20 24.29 12.84
CA LYS A 395 -20.58 23.28 13.84
C LYS A 395 -22.01 23.52 14.31
N TYR A 396 -22.86 22.49 14.16
CA TYR A 396 -24.22 22.49 14.68
C TYR A 396 -24.38 21.38 15.73
N PHE A 397 -25.02 21.71 16.86
CA PHE A 397 -25.35 20.77 17.92
C PHE A 397 -26.87 20.76 18.18
N ILE A 398 -27.48 19.59 18.39
CA ILE A 398 -28.94 19.48 18.48
C ILE A 398 -29.47 20.05 19.81
N GLU A 399 -28.98 19.55 20.95
CA GLU A 399 -29.53 19.86 22.27
C GLU A 399 -28.60 20.70 23.16
N ASP A 400 -27.32 20.80 22.77
CA ASP A 400 -26.25 21.64 23.36
C ASP A 400 -26.32 21.73 24.89
N ASN A 401 -26.29 20.56 25.55
CA ASN A 401 -26.36 20.50 27.01
C ASN A 401 -25.08 21.06 27.64
N PHE A 402 -23.95 20.93 26.95
CA PHE A 402 -22.68 21.57 27.29
C PHE A 402 -22.83 23.08 27.53
N SER A 403 -23.43 23.82 26.58
CA SER A 403 -23.67 25.25 26.74
C SER A 403 -24.58 25.58 27.92
N LYS A 404 -25.59 24.73 28.19
CA LYS A 404 -26.48 24.93 29.36
C LYS A 404 -25.71 24.84 30.68
N VAL A 405 -24.83 23.83 30.81
CA VAL A 405 -24.05 23.55 32.03
C VAL A 405 -22.89 24.52 32.19
N TRP A 406 -22.07 24.65 31.16
CA TRP A 406 -20.80 25.38 31.22
C TRP A 406 -20.90 26.80 30.71
N LYS A 407 -22.04 27.25 30.15
CA LYS A 407 -22.23 28.58 29.55
C LYS A 407 -21.19 28.89 28.48
N ILE A 408 -20.87 27.90 27.66
CA ILE A 408 -19.97 27.99 26.50
C ILE A 408 -20.71 27.40 25.31
N ASP A 409 -21.10 28.24 24.36
CA ASP A 409 -21.69 27.78 23.09
C ASP A 409 -20.57 27.28 22.18
N LEU A 410 -20.64 26.02 21.76
CA LEU A 410 -19.68 25.43 20.83
C LEU A 410 -20.13 25.55 19.36
N LYS A 411 -21.38 26.00 19.12
CA LYS A 411 -21.91 26.24 17.77
C LYS A 411 -21.24 27.46 17.15
N GLY A 412 -20.96 27.37 15.86
CA GLY A 412 -20.39 28.50 15.13
C GLY A 412 -19.51 28.10 13.96
N VAL A 413 -18.85 29.11 13.40
CA VAL A 413 -17.91 28.92 12.29
C VAL A 413 -16.57 28.47 12.85
N PHE A 414 -15.98 27.45 12.25
CA PHE A 414 -14.64 26.98 12.62
C PHE A 414 -13.65 27.14 11.48
N PHE A 415 -12.40 27.32 11.85
CA PHE A 415 -11.24 27.40 10.97
C PHE A 415 -10.17 26.44 11.46
N ASN A 416 -9.82 25.50 10.61
CA ASN A 416 -8.85 24.44 10.84
C ASN A 416 -7.72 24.59 9.82
N PHE A 417 -6.50 24.27 10.24
CA PHE A 417 -5.34 24.23 9.36
C PHE A 417 -4.37 23.17 9.87
N GLY A 418 -3.54 22.65 8.99
CA GLY A 418 -2.60 21.62 9.41
C GLY A 418 -1.89 20.92 8.28
N VAL A 419 -1.35 19.75 8.64
CA VAL A 419 -0.57 18.90 7.74
C VAL A 419 -1.28 17.56 7.58
N GLY A 420 -1.40 17.12 6.33
CA GLY A 420 -1.88 15.79 5.98
C GLY A 420 -0.75 14.88 5.54
N PHE A 421 -0.75 13.64 6.03
CA PHE A 421 0.16 12.58 5.66
C PHE A 421 -0.59 11.45 4.95
N VAL A 422 -0.16 11.10 3.74
CA VAL A 422 -0.68 9.93 3.00
C VAL A 422 0.27 8.76 3.23
N LEU A 423 -0.26 7.63 3.71
CA LEU A 423 0.53 6.48 4.14
C LEU A 423 0.81 5.47 3.03
#